data_AF-A0A1G8F1A2-F1
#
_entry.id   AF-A0A1G8F1A2-F1
#
_cell.length_a   1.000
_cell.length_b   1.000
_cell.length_c   1.000
_cell.angle_alpha   90.00
_cell.angle_beta   90.00
_cell.angle_gamma   90.00
#
_symmetry.space_group_name_H-M   'P 1'
#
loop_
_entity.id
_entity.type
_entity.pdbx_description
1 polymer ?
#
loop_
_entity_poly.entity_id
_entity_poly.type
_entity_poly.pdbx_seq_one_letter_code
_entity_poly.pdbx_strand_id
1 'polypeptide(L)'
;MEENANNYASFSYTLLRNTLIPELLGKEEADIMYWGGKTIARKYRAEDLQDIVSFFNQAGWGELKIAKEKRREYHFDFILPPTTEHQSIDRHLEAGFLAEQIENLKGKTAETYIIEKRNHITFEVHWDR
;
A
#
# COMPACT_ATOMS: atom_id res chain seq x y z
N MET A 1 30.39 2.19 -5.21
CA MET A 1 29.69 2.94 -6.28
C MET A 1 28.20 2.64 -6.33
N GLU A 2 27.73 1.46 -5.88
CA GLU A 2 26.29 1.14 -5.77
C GLU A 2 25.54 1.89 -4.65
N GLU A 3 26.22 2.25 -3.56
CA GLU A 3 25.62 2.91 -2.40
C GLU A 3 25.07 4.32 -2.72
N ASN A 4 25.71 5.06 -3.63
CA ASN A 4 25.25 6.39 -4.05
C ASN A 4 24.01 6.33 -4.95
N ALA A 5 23.91 5.34 -5.85
CA ALA A 5 22.77 5.22 -6.77
C ALA A 5 21.48 4.88 -6.01
N ASN A 6 21.58 4.03 -4.99
CA ASN A 6 20.44 3.65 -4.14
C ASN A 6 19.93 4.84 -3.29
N ASN A 7 20.82 5.75 -2.89
CA ASN A 7 20.47 6.91 -2.09
C ASN A 7 19.71 7.98 -2.90
N TYR A 8 20.09 8.22 -4.16
CA TYR A 8 19.34 9.12 -5.06
C TYR A 8 17.92 8.62 -5.33
N ALA A 9 17.75 7.30 -5.52
CA ALA A 9 16.43 6.70 -5.74
C ALA A 9 15.52 6.83 -4.52
N SER A 10 16.05 6.58 -3.32
CA SER A 10 15.33 6.71 -2.05
C SER A 10 14.89 8.17 -1.79
N PHE A 11 15.82 9.12 -1.91
CA PHE A 11 15.49 10.54 -1.69
C PHE A 11 14.50 11.08 -2.72
N SER A 12 14.63 10.71 -3.99
CA SER A 12 13.69 11.14 -5.04
C SER A 12 12.27 10.64 -4.76
N TYR A 13 12.14 9.39 -4.30
CA TYR A 13 10.85 8.83 -3.89
C TYR A 13 10.27 9.59 -2.69
N THR A 14 11.06 9.84 -1.64
CA THR A 14 10.62 10.62 -0.47
C THR A 14 10.21 12.05 -0.85
N LEU A 15 10.97 12.71 -1.72
CA LEU A 15 10.67 14.08 -2.15
C LEU A 15 9.32 14.15 -2.87
N LEU A 16 9.04 13.22 -3.78
CA LEU A 16 7.76 13.19 -4.47
C LEU A 16 6.63 12.75 -3.54
N ARG A 17 6.82 11.61 -2.85
CA ARG A 17 5.77 10.95 -2.09
C ARG A 17 5.43 11.65 -0.78
N ASN A 18 6.44 12.05 -0.01
CA ASN A 18 6.23 12.56 1.35
C ASN A 18 6.24 14.08 1.42
N THR A 19 6.75 14.76 0.39
CA THR A 19 6.80 16.24 0.37
C THR A 19 5.83 16.80 -0.66
N LEU A 20 5.99 16.46 -1.95
CA LEU A 20 5.20 17.10 -3.00
C LEU A 20 3.72 16.68 -2.99
N ILE A 21 3.43 15.39 -2.88
CA ILE A 21 2.03 14.88 -2.93
C ILE A 21 1.16 15.49 -1.81
N PRO A 22 1.56 15.47 -0.53
CA PRO A 22 0.76 16.09 0.53
C PRO A 22 0.50 17.59 0.30
N GLU A 23 1.51 18.32 -0.17
CA GLU A 23 1.39 19.76 -0.49
C GLU A 23 0.43 20.03 -1.66
N LEU A 24 0.37 19.13 -2.65
CA LEU A 24 -0.52 19.28 -3.80
C LEU A 24 -1.98 18.91 -3.49
N LEU A 25 -2.19 17.87 -2.68
CA LEU A 25 -3.53 17.28 -2.47
C LEU A 25 -4.20 17.76 -1.17
N GLY A 26 -3.41 18.17 -0.18
CA GLY A 26 -3.91 18.69 1.09
C GLY A 26 -4.92 17.75 1.74
N LYS A 27 -6.15 18.24 1.96
CA LYS A 27 -7.19 17.50 2.68
C LYS A 27 -7.77 16.32 1.91
N GLU A 28 -7.59 16.27 0.59
CA GLU A 28 -8.13 15.21 -0.27
C GLU A 28 -7.09 14.12 -0.55
N GLU A 29 -5.88 14.22 0.04
CA GLU A 29 -4.78 13.28 -0.21
C GLU A 29 -5.22 11.82 -0.05
N ALA A 30 -5.83 11.46 1.08
CA ALA A 30 -6.27 10.10 1.37
C ALA A 30 -7.22 9.54 0.30
N ASP A 31 -8.27 10.28 -0.05
CA ASP A 31 -9.28 9.83 -1.02
C ASP A 31 -8.68 9.70 -2.43
N ILE A 32 -7.88 10.68 -2.86
CA ILE A 32 -7.23 10.69 -4.16
C ILE A 32 -6.21 9.55 -4.25
N MET A 33 -5.41 9.35 -3.20
CA MET A 33 -4.41 8.28 -3.13
C MET A 33 -5.07 6.91 -3.13
N TYR A 34 -6.20 6.74 -2.42
CA TYR A 34 -7.00 5.51 -2.47
C TYR A 34 -7.45 5.17 -3.90
N TRP A 35 -8.02 6.13 -4.62
CA TRP A 35 -8.38 5.95 -6.03
C TRP A 35 -7.18 5.75 -6.95
N GLY A 36 -6.06 6.40 -6.65
CA GLY A 36 -4.78 6.19 -7.32
C GLY A 36 -4.32 4.74 -7.19
N GLY A 37 -4.41 4.17 -5.99
CA GLY A 37 -4.10 2.78 -5.70
C GLY A 37 -4.94 1.81 -6.52
N LYS A 38 -6.27 2.02 -6.54
CA LYS A 38 -7.18 1.24 -7.40
C LYS A 38 -6.80 1.33 -8.87
N THR A 39 -6.43 2.52 -9.33
CA THR A 39 -6.02 2.75 -10.73
C THR A 39 -4.74 1.99 -11.08
N ILE A 40 -3.77 1.92 -10.16
CA ILE A 40 -2.54 1.12 -10.33
C ILE A 40 -2.89 -0.36 -10.38
N ALA A 41 -3.70 -0.86 -9.45
CA ALA A 41 -4.07 -2.28 -9.39
C ALA A 41 -4.76 -2.78 -10.68
N ARG A 42 -5.60 -1.95 -11.31
CA ARG A 42 -6.21 -2.28 -12.61
C ARG A 42 -5.20 -2.45 -13.74
N LYS A 43 -4.08 -1.73 -13.70
CA LYS A 43 -2.99 -1.80 -14.69
C LYS A 43 -2.00 -2.92 -14.39
N TYR A 44 -1.77 -3.21 -13.12
CA TYR A 44 -0.81 -4.21 -12.64
C TYR A 44 -1.55 -5.30 -11.87
N ARG A 45 -2.35 -6.10 -12.59
CA ARG A 45 -3.16 -7.16 -11.98
C ARG A 45 -2.27 -8.28 -11.44
N ALA A 46 -2.51 -8.68 -10.21
CA ALA A 46 -1.91 -9.88 -9.59
C ALA A 46 -2.74 -11.12 -9.95
N GLU A 47 -2.09 -12.28 -10.10
CA GLU A 47 -2.79 -13.56 -10.31
C GLU A 47 -3.17 -14.22 -8.98
N ASP A 48 -2.39 -13.97 -7.93
CA ASP A 48 -2.65 -14.47 -6.58
C ASP A 48 -2.18 -13.50 -5.46
N LEU A 49 -2.29 -13.94 -4.20
CA LEU A 49 -1.87 -13.13 -3.04
C LEU A 49 -0.35 -12.94 -2.93
N GLN A 50 0.45 -13.87 -3.45
CA GLN A 50 1.91 -13.78 -3.41
C GLN A 50 2.43 -12.77 -4.42
N ASP A 51 1.76 -12.64 -5.56
CA ASP A 51 2.01 -11.57 -6.53
C ASP A 51 1.78 -10.19 -5.91
N ILE A 52 0.71 -10.02 -5.13
CA ILE A 52 0.43 -8.77 -4.39
C ILE A 52 1.59 -8.46 -3.44
N VAL A 53 2.03 -9.44 -2.64
CA VAL A 53 3.16 -9.27 -1.71
C VAL A 53 4.45 -8.91 -2.45
N SER A 54 4.71 -9.58 -3.58
CA SER A 54 5.89 -9.32 -4.41
C SER A 54 5.86 -7.92 -5.03
N PHE A 55 4.68 -7.45 -5.45
CA PHE A 55 4.50 -6.12 -5.99
C PHE A 55 4.84 -5.03 -4.98
N PHE A 56 4.45 -5.19 -3.70
CA PHE A 56 4.77 -4.21 -2.65
C PHE A 56 6.28 -3.98 -2.49
N ASN A 57 7.07 -5.05 -2.58
CA ASN A 57 8.52 -4.97 -2.54
C ASN A 57 9.08 -4.29 -3.80
N GLN A 58 8.62 -4.71 -4.99
CA GLN A 58 9.05 -4.13 -6.27
C GLN A 58 8.71 -2.64 -6.39
N ALA A 59 7.55 -2.21 -5.87
CA ALA A 59 7.09 -0.83 -5.88
C ALA A 59 7.80 0.06 -4.83
N GLY A 60 8.64 -0.51 -3.97
CA GLY A 60 9.28 0.23 -2.88
C GLY A 60 8.28 0.73 -1.83
N TRP A 61 7.14 0.05 -1.68
CA TRP A 61 6.11 0.42 -0.71
C TRP A 61 6.41 -0.10 0.68
N GLY A 62 7.07 -1.26 0.77
CA GLY A 62 7.52 -1.89 2.01
C GLY A 62 7.29 -3.40 1.97
N GLU A 63 7.45 -4.04 3.12
CA GLU A 63 7.24 -5.49 3.26
C GLU A 63 5.80 -5.77 3.73
N LEU A 64 5.09 -6.57 2.94
CA LEU A 64 3.72 -7.00 3.23
C LEU A 64 3.71 -8.50 3.56
N LYS A 65 2.96 -8.89 4.60
CA LYS A 65 2.77 -10.29 4.99
C LYS A 65 1.31 -10.64 5.09
N ILE A 66 0.92 -11.79 4.56
CA ILE A 66 -0.42 -12.34 4.77
C ILE A 66 -0.49 -12.84 6.22
N ALA A 67 -1.22 -12.12 7.07
CA ALA A 67 -1.33 -12.41 8.49
C ALA A 67 -2.50 -13.35 8.79
N LYS A 68 -3.66 -13.12 8.15
CA LYS A 68 -4.86 -13.94 8.32
C LYS A 68 -5.67 -14.03 7.04
N GLU A 69 -6.20 -15.22 6.79
CA GLU A 69 -7.24 -15.47 5.81
C GLU A 69 -8.50 -15.92 6.55
N LYS A 70 -9.60 -15.21 6.33
CA LYS A 70 -10.92 -15.60 6.80
C LYS A 70 -11.89 -15.64 5.62
N ARG A 71 -13.12 -16.08 5.89
CA ARG A 71 -14.13 -16.33 4.87
C ARG A 71 -14.39 -15.14 3.93
N ARG A 72 -14.27 -13.89 4.43
CA ARG A 72 -14.56 -12.66 3.68
C ARG A 72 -13.60 -11.51 3.95
N GLU A 73 -12.44 -11.85 4.51
CA GLU A 73 -11.45 -10.84 4.80
C GLU A 73 -10.04 -11.43 4.77
N TYR A 74 -9.13 -10.60 4.30
CA TYR A 74 -7.69 -10.80 4.40
C TYR A 74 -7.12 -9.74 5.32
N HIS A 75 -6.21 -10.15 6.20
CA HIS A 75 -5.43 -9.22 7.00
C HIS A 75 -3.99 -9.31 6.53
N PHE A 76 -3.44 -8.17 6.13
CA PHE A 76 -2.04 -8.04 5.77
C PHE A 76 -1.31 -7.22 6.81
N ASP A 77 -0.25 -7.79 7.37
CA ASP A 77 0.65 -7.06 8.25
C ASP A 77 1.70 -6.34 7.39
N PHE A 78 1.84 -5.05 7.65
CA PHE A 78 2.78 -4.20 6.95
C PHE A 78 3.94 -3.83 7.88
N ILE A 79 5.13 -4.27 7.51
CA ILE A 79 6.33 -4.06 8.30
C ILE A 79 6.97 -2.74 7.86
N LEU A 80 6.92 -1.77 8.75
CA LEU A 80 7.64 -0.52 8.59
C LEU A 80 9.15 -0.77 8.78
N PRO A 81 10.01 -0.27 7.88
CA PRO A 81 11.42 -0.16 8.19
C PRO A 81 11.61 0.67 9.47
N PRO A 82 12.60 0.36 10.33
CA PRO A 82 12.80 1.03 11.62
C PRO A 82 13.32 2.49 11.53
N THR A 83 12.97 3.23 10.47
CA THR A 83 13.39 4.62 10.29
C THR A 83 12.32 5.59 10.82
N THR A 84 12.78 6.71 11.36
CA THR A 84 11.95 7.75 11.99
C THR A 84 11.12 8.57 11.01
N GLU A 85 11.33 8.42 9.70
CA GLU A 85 10.72 9.25 8.65
C GLU A 85 9.40 8.69 8.08
N HIS A 86 9.03 7.45 8.42
CA HIS A 86 7.82 6.80 7.86
C HIS A 86 6.53 7.05 8.64
N GLN A 87 6.58 7.73 9.79
CA GLN A 87 5.41 7.92 10.66
C GLN A 87 4.36 8.91 10.12
N SER A 88 4.58 9.52 8.96
CA SER A 88 3.65 10.50 8.36
C SER A 88 3.27 10.19 6.90
N ILE A 89 3.61 9.00 6.39
CA ILE A 89 3.29 8.65 4.99
C ILE A 89 1.85 8.17 4.92
N ASP A 90 1.03 8.83 4.09
CA ASP A 90 -0.30 8.37 3.75
C ASP A 90 -0.24 6.98 3.07
N ARG A 91 -1.02 6.03 3.60
CA ARG A 91 -1.07 4.63 3.16
C ARG A 91 -2.34 4.29 2.39
N HIS A 92 -3.13 5.28 1.99
CA HIS A 92 -4.35 5.03 1.23
C HIS A 92 -4.03 4.55 -0.19
N LEU A 93 -2.87 4.90 -0.76
CA LEU A 93 -2.38 4.34 -2.02
C LEU A 93 -2.29 2.81 -1.94
N GLU A 94 -1.59 2.28 -0.94
CA GLU A 94 -1.45 0.85 -0.70
C GLU A 94 -2.81 0.20 -0.38
N ALA A 95 -3.65 0.85 0.43
CA ALA A 95 -4.98 0.34 0.76
C ALA A 95 -5.90 0.23 -0.47
N GLY A 96 -5.91 1.25 -1.32
CA GLY A 96 -6.67 1.27 -2.56
C GLY A 96 -6.21 0.20 -3.55
N PHE A 97 -4.89 0.01 -3.65
CA PHE A 97 -4.31 -1.07 -4.45
C PHE A 97 -4.78 -2.44 -3.95
N LEU A 98 -4.68 -2.70 -2.64
CA LEU A 98 -5.12 -3.97 -2.04
C LEU A 98 -6.61 -4.24 -2.27
N ALA A 99 -7.47 -3.23 -2.05
CA ALA A 99 -8.90 -3.35 -2.28
C ALA A 99 -9.21 -3.81 -3.71
N GLU A 100 -8.64 -3.14 -4.71
CA GLU A 100 -8.89 -3.48 -6.11
C GLU A 100 -8.26 -4.82 -6.51
N GLN A 101 -7.08 -5.20 -6.00
CA GLN A 101 -6.52 -6.53 -6.26
C GLN A 101 -7.43 -7.63 -5.72
N ILE A 102 -7.89 -7.51 -4.48
CA ILE A 102 -8.80 -8.50 -3.88
C ILE A 102 -10.15 -8.51 -4.60
N GLU A 103 -10.66 -7.36 -5.03
CA GLU A 103 -11.88 -7.27 -5.85
C GLU A 103 -11.74 -8.07 -7.15
N ASN A 104 -10.61 -7.93 -7.84
CA ASN A 104 -10.32 -8.69 -9.05
C ASN A 104 -10.18 -10.20 -8.78
N LEU A 105 -9.46 -10.59 -7.72
CA LEU A 105 -9.25 -12.00 -7.37
C LEU A 105 -10.54 -12.71 -6.90
N LYS A 106 -11.46 -11.98 -6.26
CA LYS A 106 -12.72 -12.54 -5.73
C LYS A 106 -13.93 -12.32 -6.64
N GLY A 107 -13.84 -11.40 -7.60
CA GLY A 107 -14.98 -10.99 -8.43
C GLY A 107 -16.10 -10.35 -7.61
N LYS A 108 -15.75 -9.66 -6.52
CA LYS A 108 -16.66 -9.07 -5.53
C LYS A 108 -16.11 -7.73 -5.08
N THR A 109 -16.97 -6.73 -4.91
CA THR A 109 -16.59 -5.42 -4.36
C THR A 109 -15.79 -5.60 -3.09
N ALA A 110 -14.65 -4.92 -3.00
CA ALA A 110 -13.78 -4.98 -1.83
C ALA A 110 -13.33 -3.59 -1.38
N GLU A 111 -13.10 -3.48 -0.08
CA GLU A 111 -12.63 -2.28 0.61
C GLU A 111 -11.49 -2.62 1.57
N THR A 112 -10.65 -1.64 1.88
CA THR A 112 -9.50 -1.83 2.76
C THR A 112 -9.53 -0.81 3.88
N TYR A 113 -9.38 -1.29 5.11
CA TYR A 113 -9.31 -0.49 6.32
C TYR A 113 -7.87 -0.54 6.85
N ILE A 114 -7.33 0.63 7.22
CA ILE A 114 -5.97 0.77 7.75
C ILE A 114 -6.06 0.80 9.27
N ILE A 115 -5.49 -0.20 9.92
CA ILE A 115 -5.44 -0.30 11.38
C ILE A 115 -4.02 -0.01 11.85
N GLU A 116 -3.81 1.16 12.44
CA GLU A 116 -2.51 1.58 12.95
C GLU A 116 -2.36 1.31 14.44
N LYS A 117 -1.27 0.65 14.80
CA LYS A 117 -0.77 0.49 16.18
C LYS A 117 0.64 1.05 16.23
N ARG A 118 1.13 1.33 17.44
CA ARG A 118 2.37 2.09 17.73
C ARG A 118 3.53 1.88 16.75
N ASN A 119 3.81 0.63 16.34
CA ASN A 119 4.86 0.29 15.36
C ASN A 119 4.38 -0.73 14.31
N HIS A 120 3.08 -0.84 14.08
CA HIS A 120 2.51 -1.90 13.26
C HIS A 120 1.29 -1.42 12.52
N ILE A 121 1.26 -1.59 11.21
CA ILE A 121 0.09 -1.29 10.38
C ILE A 121 -0.48 -2.62 9.90
N THR A 122 -1.79 -2.78 10.02
CA THR A 122 -2.52 -3.90 9.41
C THR A 122 -3.50 -3.35 8.39
N PHE A 123 -3.46 -3.86 7.16
CA PHE A 123 -4.50 -3.64 6.16
C PHE A 123 -5.53 -4.76 6.27
N GLU A 124 -6.76 -4.41 6.61
CA GLU A 124 -7.89 -5.34 6.66
C GLU A 124 -8.71 -5.15 5.38
N VAL A 125 -8.67 -6.13 4.48
CA VAL A 125 -9.39 -6.09 3.20
C VAL A 125 -10.63 -6.95 3.31
N HIS A 126 -11.80 -6.35 3.17
CA HIS A 126 -13.10 -7.02 3.26
C HIS A 126 -13.76 -7.02 1.89
N TRP A 127 -14.48 -8.09 1.56
CA TRP A 127 -15.26 -8.16 0.32
C TRP A 127 -16.69 -8.66 0.54
N ASP A 128 -17.55 -8.30 -0.40
CA ASP A 128 -18.98 -8.60 -0.37
C ASP A 128 -19.31 -10.09 -0.46
N ARG A 129 -20.57 -10.41 -0.14
CA ARG A 129 -21.12 -11.76 -0.23
C ARG A 129 -21.20 -12.31 -1.66
#